data_AF-A0A428S5R0-F1
#
_entry.id   AF-A0A428S5R0-F1
#
_cell.length_a   1.000
_cell.length_b   1.000
_cell.length_c   1.000
_cell.angle_alpha   90.00
_cell.angle_beta   90.00
_cell.angle_gamma   90.00
#
_symmetry.space_group_name_H-M   'P 1'
#
loop_
_entity.id
_entity.type
_entity.pdbx_description
1 polymer ?
#
loop_
_entity_poly.entity_id
_entity_poly.type
_entity_poly.pdbx_seq_one_letter_code
_entity_poly.pdbx_strand_id
1 'polypeptide(L)'
;MPPPTASNGMLSGLLQSGKFSDCNIVCQGKEFKLHKVVICAQSPAIAAALEKASKSQSNSLHIIGFDLATVECMIDFLYHEDYIINGDVLRMANTSKWVPPPNTQVSGSLPPGPSPPTPPPPAVVRDSLLCHVEVNALGQHYDLPKLCDRANKYIEDIISSDDFPTEIFPYLAIAAHKSSEDEKLHDLVFSFAVEHVQILLKTPGFEKVSNLPNFGFNLLQRTATKLQANENQLVEIQDQRVRDQENIDRLQQDLSGLEKRFSATSAECDLSSKKNLGLITEHNNLILERDNALGTLDEEKKKYATLSSQDGARRKQVWDLTTQLNNATAQQKTAEDELTALKTKIGNLLGANPSLTHPPAPIMAPPEKSSSFLKVIAFFDLLVKLAATGALFGILVILLRISSRLGDITSGDTPMVVRISQQYDSTPIRVAASQESTAGYFQVALTNSINNPVHFKVDE
;
A
#
# COMPACT_ATOMS: atom_id res chain seq x y z
N MET A 1 -29.50 -0.28 -13.21
CA MET A 1 -30.65 -1.07 -12.71
C MET A 1 -30.91 -2.18 -13.72
N PRO A 2 -31.06 -3.45 -13.32
CA PRO A 2 -31.67 -4.45 -14.20
C PRO A 2 -33.15 -4.08 -14.46
N PRO A 3 -33.74 -4.51 -15.58
CA PRO A 3 -35.16 -4.29 -15.84
C PRO A 3 -36.03 -5.09 -14.87
N PRO A 4 -37.25 -4.62 -14.53
CA PRO A 4 -38.19 -5.42 -13.76
C PRO A 4 -38.62 -6.64 -14.58
N THR A 5 -38.47 -7.83 -14.01
CA THR A 5 -39.02 -9.06 -14.59
C THR A 5 -40.54 -8.98 -14.61
N ALA A 6 -41.11 -8.86 -15.80
CA ALA A 6 -42.55 -8.91 -16.00
C ALA A 6 -43.04 -10.34 -15.76
N SER A 7 -43.73 -10.58 -14.65
CA SER A 7 -44.47 -11.82 -14.44
C SER A 7 -45.51 -12.02 -15.54
N ASN A 8 -45.62 -13.24 -16.10
CA ASN A 8 -46.54 -13.59 -17.20
C ASN A 8 -48.03 -13.63 -16.79
N GLY A 9 -48.53 -12.57 -16.15
CA GLY A 9 -49.89 -12.48 -15.60
C GLY A 9 -51.01 -12.67 -16.64
N MET A 10 -50.73 -12.40 -17.93
CA MET A 10 -51.65 -12.72 -19.02
C MET A 10 -51.83 -14.24 -19.20
N LEU A 11 -50.74 -15.01 -19.16
CA LEU A 11 -50.79 -16.48 -19.26
C LEU A 11 -51.41 -17.07 -17.99
N SER A 12 -51.02 -16.57 -16.81
CA SER A 12 -51.60 -16.94 -15.52
C SER A 12 -53.14 -16.79 -15.50
N GLY A 13 -53.65 -15.66 -15.98
CA GLY A 13 -55.09 -15.40 -16.10
C GLY A 13 -55.82 -16.30 -17.12
N LEU A 14 -55.14 -16.74 -18.18
CA LEU A 14 -55.68 -17.73 -19.13
C LEU A 14 -55.76 -19.11 -18.49
N LEU A 15 -54.71 -19.56 -17.79
CA LEU A 15 -54.70 -20.83 -17.05
C LEU A 15 -55.81 -20.87 -15.99
N GLN A 16 -55.89 -19.84 -15.13
CA GLN A 16 -56.86 -19.80 -14.03
C GLN A 16 -58.32 -19.72 -14.52
N SER A 17 -58.58 -19.09 -15.68
CA SER A 17 -59.94 -18.95 -16.22
C SER A 17 -60.34 -20.05 -17.20
N GLY A 18 -59.41 -20.82 -17.74
CA GLY A 18 -59.66 -21.85 -18.76
C GLY A 18 -60.28 -21.31 -20.06
N LYS A 19 -60.25 -19.99 -20.28
CA LYS A 19 -60.85 -19.37 -21.47
C LYS A 19 -59.97 -19.59 -22.69
N PHE A 20 -60.56 -20.09 -23.77
CA PHE A 20 -59.89 -20.45 -25.02
C PHE A 20 -59.01 -21.72 -24.94
N SER A 21 -59.18 -22.56 -23.90
CA SER A 21 -58.54 -23.87 -23.84
C SER A 21 -58.98 -24.78 -24.99
N ASP A 22 -58.02 -25.33 -25.72
CA ASP A 22 -58.22 -26.22 -26.89
C ASP A 22 -57.60 -27.61 -26.71
N CYS A 23 -57.01 -27.90 -25.54
CA CYS A 23 -56.56 -29.22 -25.11
C CYS A 23 -56.78 -29.44 -23.61
N ASN A 24 -56.80 -30.72 -23.20
CA ASN A 24 -56.79 -31.12 -21.79
C ASN A 24 -55.53 -31.94 -21.49
N ILE A 25 -54.93 -31.74 -20.31
CA ILE A 25 -54.07 -32.75 -19.68
C ILE A 25 -54.91 -33.48 -18.62
N VAL A 26 -54.77 -34.80 -18.53
CA VAL A 26 -55.47 -35.65 -17.57
C VAL A 26 -54.45 -36.45 -16.76
N CYS A 27 -54.43 -36.26 -15.44
CA CYS A 27 -53.55 -36.99 -14.52
C CYS A 27 -54.37 -37.43 -13.30
N GLN A 28 -54.25 -38.71 -12.91
CA GLN A 28 -54.95 -39.31 -11.76
C GLN A 28 -56.48 -39.03 -11.68
N GLY A 29 -57.13 -38.79 -12.83
CA GLY A 29 -58.56 -38.47 -12.92
C GLY A 29 -58.92 -36.97 -12.80
N LYS A 30 -57.94 -36.08 -12.52
CA LYS A 30 -58.11 -34.63 -12.63
C LYS A 30 -57.84 -34.17 -14.06
N GLU A 31 -58.71 -33.32 -14.58
CA GLU A 31 -58.53 -32.66 -15.89
C GLU A 31 -58.03 -31.22 -15.71
N PHE A 32 -57.04 -30.84 -16.53
CA PHE A 32 -56.48 -29.49 -16.63
C PHE A 32 -56.77 -28.94 -18.02
N LYS A 33 -57.47 -27.80 -18.11
CA LYS A 33 -57.85 -27.15 -19.38
C LYS A 33 -56.74 -26.19 -19.81
N LEU A 34 -56.11 -26.47 -20.95
CA LEU A 34 -54.87 -25.84 -21.39
C LEU A 34 -54.93 -25.39 -22.85
N HIS A 35 -53.91 -24.63 -23.26
CA HIS A 35 -53.78 -23.99 -24.55
C HIS A 35 -52.62 -24.63 -25.32
N LYS A 36 -52.89 -25.26 -26.47
CA LYS A 36 -51.87 -25.93 -27.31
C LYS A 36 -50.73 -24.97 -27.67
N VAL A 37 -51.06 -23.72 -28.00
CA VAL A 37 -50.08 -22.68 -28.35
C VAL A 37 -49.09 -22.37 -27.21
N VAL A 38 -49.45 -22.58 -25.95
CA VAL A 38 -48.55 -22.37 -24.80
C VAL A 38 -47.70 -23.61 -24.53
N ILE A 39 -48.31 -24.81 -24.52
CA ILE A 39 -47.63 -26.03 -24.10
C ILE A 39 -46.81 -26.69 -25.23
N CYS A 40 -47.34 -26.73 -26.45
CA CYS A 40 -46.65 -27.30 -27.61
C CYS A 40 -45.47 -26.43 -28.10
N ALA A 41 -45.50 -25.13 -27.81
CA ALA A 41 -44.38 -24.22 -28.12
C ALA A 41 -43.18 -24.39 -27.17
N GLN A 42 -43.37 -25.08 -26.05
CA GLN A 42 -42.33 -25.34 -25.04
C GLN A 42 -41.90 -26.81 -25.01
N SER A 43 -42.80 -27.74 -25.33
CA SER A 43 -42.56 -29.19 -25.34
C SER A 43 -42.83 -29.81 -26.73
N PRO A 44 -41.77 -30.21 -27.46
CA PRO A 44 -41.88 -31.02 -28.68
C PRO A 44 -42.61 -32.36 -28.44
N ALA A 45 -42.34 -33.04 -27.33
CA ALA A 45 -43.02 -34.29 -26.96
C ALA A 45 -44.54 -34.13 -26.79
N ILE A 46 -45.00 -33.09 -26.06
CA ILE A 46 -46.43 -32.79 -25.90
C ILE A 46 -47.06 -32.42 -27.24
N ALA A 47 -46.35 -31.67 -28.10
CA ALA A 47 -46.81 -31.35 -29.45
C ALA A 47 -47.07 -32.63 -30.26
N ALA A 48 -46.07 -33.52 -30.35
CA ALA A 48 -46.17 -34.79 -31.07
C ALA A 48 -47.25 -35.73 -30.48
N ALA A 49 -47.39 -35.75 -29.16
CA ALA A 49 -48.42 -36.53 -28.46
C ALA A 49 -49.84 -36.01 -28.75
N LEU A 50 -50.04 -34.69 -28.75
CA LEU A 50 -51.34 -34.07 -29.06
C LEU A 50 -51.68 -34.15 -30.55
N GLU A 51 -50.71 -34.09 -31.46
CA GLU A 51 -50.93 -34.40 -32.88
C GLU A 51 -51.36 -35.86 -33.09
N LYS A 52 -50.75 -36.80 -32.35
CA LYS A 52 -51.12 -38.23 -32.36
C LYS A 52 -52.54 -38.43 -31.81
N ALA A 53 -52.89 -37.78 -30.70
CA ALA A 53 -54.24 -37.82 -30.12
C ALA A 53 -55.30 -37.21 -31.06
N SER A 54 -54.97 -36.10 -31.74
CA SER A 54 -55.87 -35.41 -32.67
C SER A 54 -56.27 -36.30 -33.86
N LYS A 55 -55.38 -37.19 -34.32
CA LYS A 55 -55.67 -38.19 -35.37
C LYS A 55 -56.71 -39.24 -34.92
N SER A 56 -56.90 -39.42 -33.62
CA SER A 56 -57.96 -40.25 -33.00
C SER A 56 -59.14 -39.41 -32.50
N GLN A 57 -59.29 -38.16 -32.96
CA GLN A 57 -60.30 -37.19 -32.54
C GLN A 57 -60.29 -36.84 -31.02
N SER A 58 -59.18 -37.11 -30.32
CA SER A 58 -58.99 -36.67 -28.93
C SER A 58 -58.14 -35.40 -28.85
N ASN A 59 -58.53 -34.49 -27.96
CA ASN A 59 -57.74 -33.34 -27.52
C ASN A 59 -57.18 -33.52 -26.09
N SER A 60 -57.28 -34.73 -25.50
CA SER A 60 -56.69 -35.05 -24.19
C SER A 60 -55.32 -35.73 -24.31
N LEU A 61 -54.37 -35.28 -23.50
CA LEU A 61 -53.12 -35.98 -23.19
C LEU A 61 -53.25 -36.60 -21.79
N HIS A 62 -53.14 -37.92 -21.69
CA HIS A 62 -53.19 -38.63 -20.42
C HIS A 62 -51.77 -38.86 -19.91
N ILE A 63 -51.43 -38.28 -18.75
CA ILE A 63 -50.14 -38.47 -18.10
C ILE A 63 -50.27 -39.62 -17.08
N ILE A 64 -49.38 -40.59 -17.20
CA ILE A 64 -49.28 -41.78 -16.36
C ILE A 64 -47.83 -41.94 -15.87
N GLY A 65 -47.63 -42.64 -14.76
CA GLY A 65 -46.32 -42.79 -14.11
C GLY A 65 -45.99 -41.69 -13.10
N PHE A 66 -46.33 -40.44 -13.41
CA PHE A 66 -46.13 -39.29 -12.52
C PHE A 66 -47.34 -39.03 -11.59
N ASP A 67 -47.09 -38.32 -10.49
CA ASP A 67 -48.13 -37.90 -9.55
C ASP A 67 -48.78 -36.56 -9.91
N LEU A 68 -49.87 -36.23 -9.22
CA LEU A 68 -50.66 -35.05 -9.54
C LEU A 68 -49.91 -33.74 -9.23
N ALA A 69 -49.14 -33.70 -8.14
CA ALA A 69 -48.41 -32.50 -7.71
C ALA A 69 -47.25 -32.17 -8.68
N THR A 70 -46.56 -33.20 -9.18
CA THR A 70 -45.48 -33.08 -10.17
C THR A 70 -46.03 -32.54 -11.50
N VAL A 71 -47.20 -33.03 -11.93
CA VAL A 71 -47.90 -32.52 -13.13
C VAL A 71 -48.40 -31.09 -12.93
N GLU A 72 -48.87 -30.73 -11.74
CA GLU A 72 -49.23 -29.34 -11.39
C GLU A 72 -48.01 -28.41 -11.48
N CYS A 73 -46.84 -28.83 -10.96
CA CYS A 73 -45.60 -28.06 -11.06
C CYS A 73 -45.16 -27.84 -12.53
N MET A 74 -45.29 -28.85 -13.40
CA MET A 74 -45.05 -28.68 -14.83
C MET A 74 -46.04 -27.69 -15.47
N ILE A 75 -47.32 -27.76 -15.13
CA ILE A 75 -48.35 -26.86 -15.67
C ILE A 75 -48.13 -25.43 -15.19
N ASP A 76 -47.81 -25.21 -13.93
CA ASP A 76 -47.48 -23.87 -13.43
C ASP A 76 -46.23 -23.31 -14.12
N PHE A 77 -45.18 -24.12 -14.27
CA PHE A 77 -43.99 -23.71 -15.00
C PHE A 77 -44.29 -23.27 -16.44
N LEU A 78 -45.13 -24.01 -17.17
CA LEU A 78 -45.49 -23.72 -18.56
C LEU A 78 -46.24 -22.38 -18.75
N TYR A 79 -46.81 -21.79 -17.69
CA TYR A 79 -47.55 -20.51 -17.76
C TYR A 79 -46.88 -19.37 -16.96
N HIS A 80 -46.02 -19.68 -15.98
CA HIS A 80 -45.40 -18.71 -15.09
C HIS A 80 -43.86 -18.66 -15.19
N GLU A 81 -43.23 -19.58 -15.94
CA GLU A 81 -41.77 -19.85 -15.97
C GLU A 81 -41.19 -20.27 -14.61
N ASP A 82 -42.05 -20.60 -13.65
CA ASP A 82 -41.74 -21.00 -12.27
C ASP A 82 -42.88 -21.87 -11.70
N TYR A 83 -42.61 -22.61 -10.62
CA TYR A 83 -43.58 -23.41 -9.87
C TYR A 83 -43.28 -23.34 -8.37
N ILE A 84 -44.16 -23.86 -7.52
CA ILE A 84 -44.00 -23.90 -6.05
C ILE A 84 -44.50 -25.26 -5.56
N ILE A 85 -43.71 -25.96 -4.74
CA ILE A 85 -44.14 -27.20 -4.08
C ILE A 85 -44.80 -26.86 -2.73
N ASN A 86 -45.86 -27.60 -2.38
CA ASN A 86 -46.52 -27.51 -1.07
C ASN A 86 -45.61 -28.08 0.04
N GLY A 87 -44.56 -27.33 0.35
CA GLY A 87 -43.43 -27.72 1.20
C GLY A 87 -42.30 -26.66 1.20
N ASP A 88 -42.28 -25.76 0.20
CA ASP A 88 -41.25 -24.72 0.00
C ASP A 88 -41.38 -23.53 0.97
N VAL A 89 -41.56 -23.81 2.27
CA VAL A 89 -41.58 -22.82 3.35
C VAL A 89 -40.33 -21.93 3.33
N LEU A 90 -39.20 -22.47 2.86
CA LEU A 90 -37.94 -21.77 2.63
C LEU A 90 -38.08 -20.58 1.65
N ARG A 91 -38.90 -20.69 0.60
CA ARG A 91 -39.13 -19.58 -0.36
C ARG A 91 -40.08 -18.51 0.16
N MET A 92 -41.06 -18.90 0.99
CA MET A 92 -42.05 -17.95 1.53
C MET A 92 -41.44 -16.84 2.38
N ALA A 93 -40.24 -17.05 2.95
CA ALA A 93 -39.49 -16.04 3.68
C ALA A 93 -38.84 -14.96 2.78
N ASN A 94 -38.56 -15.27 1.51
CA ASN A 94 -37.71 -14.44 0.64
C ASN A 94 -38.45 -13.83 -0.57
N THR A 95 -39.59 -14.38 -0.98
CA THR A 95 -40.44 -13.83 -2.05
C THR A 95 -41.52 -12.88 -1.52
N SER A 96 -41.10 -11.73 -0.96
CA SER A 96 -41.97 -10.68 -0.35
C SER A 96 -42.90 -9.93 -1.32
N LYS A 97 -43.54 -10.62 -2.29
CA LYS A 97 -44.41 -10.01 -3.29
C LYS A 97 -45.47 -10.94 -3.92
N TRP A 98 -45.81 -12.06 -3.28
CA TRP A 98 -46.96 -12.89 -3.67
C TRP A 98 -48.08 -12.82 -2.63
N VAL A 99 -49.33 -12.80 -3.10
CA VAL A 99 -50.54 -12.84 -2.26
C VAL A 99 -51.30 -14.11 -2.62
N PRO A 100 -51.63 -14.99 -1.65
CA PRO A 100 -52.32 -16.23 -1.94
C PRO A 100 -53.74 -15.98 -2.49
N PRO A 101 -54.26 -16.88 -3.34
CA PRO A 101 -55.59 -16.73 -3.93
C PRO A 101 -56.68 -16.75 -2.83
N PRO A 102 -57.65 -15.81 -2.86
CA PRO A 102 -58.62 -15.64 -1.78
C PRO A 102 -59.76 -16.66 -1.86
N ASN A 103 -59.50 -17.94 -1.60
CA ASN A 103 -60.58 -18.91 -1.36
C ASN A 103 -60.21 -20.20 -0.59
N THR A 104 -59.82 -20.05 0.68
CA THR A 104 -60.00 -21.13 1.69
C THR A 104 -60.52 -20.53 2.99
N GLN A 105 -61.85 -20.54 3.19
CA GLN A 105 -62.44 -20.10 4.46
C GLN A 105 -62.29 -21.17 5.54
N VAL A 106 -61.19 -21.12 6.31
CA VAL A 106 -61.09 -21.79 7.61
C VAL A 106 -61.35 -20.77 8.70
N SER A 107 -62.52 -20.85 9.33
CA SER A 107 -62.81 -20.11 10.56
C SER A 107 -62.04 -20.75 11.73
N GLY A 108 -60.95 -20.10 12.15
CA GLY A 108 -60.12 -20.52 13.28
C GLY A 108 -59.51 -19.31 13.99
N SER A 109 -59.36 -19.41 15.30
CA SER A 109 -58.79 -18.36 16.17
C SER A 109 -57.35 -17.98 15.77
N LEU A 110 -57.00 -16.70 15.93
CA LEU A 110 -55.62 -16.23 15.75
C LEU A 110 -54.63 -17.03 16.62
N PRO A 111 -53.50 -17.50 16.05
CA PRO A 111 -52.35 -17.94 16.85
C PRO A 111 -51.69 -16.75 17.59
N PRO A 112 -50.87 -17.01 18.62
CA PRO A 112 -49.96 -15.99 19.16
C PRO A 112 -48.94 -15.52 18.11
N GLY A 113 -48.25 -14.40 18.40
CA GLY A 113 -47.32 -13.73 17.50
C GLY A 113 -46.14 -14.61 17.04
N PRO A 114 -45.42 -14.18 15.98
CA PRO A 114 -44.45 -15.02 15.29
C PRO A 114 -43.29 -15.44 16.20
N SER A 115 -43.21 -16.74 16.45
CA SER A 115 -41.98 -17.40 16.89
C SER A 115 -40.84 -17.08 15.92
N PRO A 116 -39.56 -17.12 16.36
CA PRO A 116 -38.44 -17.17 15.41
C PRO A 116 -38.63 -18.35 14.44
N PRO A 117 -38.14 -18.25 13.20
CA PRO A 117 -38.36 -19.28 12.18
C PRO A 117 -37.67 -20.58 12.58
N THR A 118 -38.44 -21.52 13.13
CA THR A 118 -37.98 -22.89 13.37
C THR A 118 -37.60 -23.54 12.04
N PRO A 119 -36.43 -24.18 11.91
CA PRO A 119 -36.08 -24.92 10.71
C PRO A 119 -37.15 -25.95 10.33
N PRO A 120 -37.47 -26.12 9.03
CA PRO A 120 -38.48 -27.09 8.60
C PRO A 120 -38.05 -28.52 9.00
N PRO A 121 -38.97 -29.39 9.44
CA PRO A 121 -38.63 -30.76 9.81
C PRO A 121 -37.95 -31.51 8.64
N PRO A 122 -36.93 -32.36 8.88
CA PRO A 122 -36.18 -33.03 7.81
C PRO A 122 -37.05 -33.81 6.80
N ALA A 123 -38.20 -34.34 7.23
CA ALA A 123 -39.16 -34.98 6.34
C ALA A 123 -39.73 -34.02 5.28
N VAL A 124 -40.02 -32.76 5.63
CA VAL A 124 -40.54 -31.75 4.69
C VAL A 124 -39.47 -31.36 3.66
N VAL A 125 -38.22 -31.21 4.11
CA VAL A 125 -37.08 -30.95 3.22
C VAL A 125 -36.86 -32.11 2.26
N ARG A 126 -36.91 -33.36 2.74
CA ARG A 126 -36.85 -34.57 1.91
C ARG A 126 -37.97 -34.60 0.87
N ASP A 127 -39.20 -34.31 1.26
CA ASP A 127 -40.37 -34.49 0.38
C ASP A 127 -40.48 -33.38 -0.70
N SER A 128 -40.07 -32.14 -0.39
CA SER A 128 -39.85 -31.09 -1.41
C SER A 128 -38.72 -31.48 -2.38
N LEU A 129 -37.57 -31.91 -1.84
CA LEU A 129 -36.40 -32.31 -2.64
C LEU A 129 -36.69 -33.49 -3.58
N LEU A 130 -37.43 -34.50 -3.12
CA LEU A 130 -37.87 -35.63 -3.94
C LEU A 130 -38.87 -35.20 -5.02
N CYS A 131 -39.81 -34.31 -4.72
CA CYS A 131 -40.73 -33.79 -5.71
C CYS A 131 -40.02 -32.93 -6.77
N HIS A 132 -38.98 -32.17 -6.43
CA HIS A 132 -38.13 -31.52 -7.45
C HIS A 132 -37.43 -32.54 -8.38
N VAL A 133 -36.99 -33.70 -7.87
CA VAL A 133 -36.42 -34.78 -8.71
C VAL A 133 -37.46 -35.36 -9.67
N GLU A 134 -38.69 -35.59 -9.21
CA GLU A 134 -39.79 -36.04 -10.08
C GLU A 134 -40.19 -34.96 -11.11
N VAL A 135 -40.08 -33.66 -10.77
CA VAL A 135 -40.30 -32.57 -11.74
C VAL A 135 -39.18 -32.49 -12.76
N ASN A 136 -37.93 -32.79 -12.40
CA ASN A 136 -36.83 -32.96 -13.36
C ASN A 136 -37.13 -34.15 -14.33
N ALA A 137 -37.49 -35.30 -13.78
CA ALA A 137 -37.84 -36.51 -14.54
C ALA A 137 -39.01 -36.27 -15.52
N LEU A 138 -40.08 -35.61 -15.05
CA LEU A 138 -41.21 -35.20 -15.88
C LEU A 138 -40.79 -34.19 -16.97
N GLY A 139 -39.87 -33.28 -16.63
CA GLY A 139 -39.25 -32.35 -17.57
C GLY A 139 -38.49 -33.06 -18.69
N GLN A 140 -37.69 -34.08 -18.38
CA GLN A 140 -37.03 -34.90 -19.40
C GLN A 140 -38.03 -35.68 -20.26
N HIS A 141 -39.00 -36.34 -19.62
CA HIS A 141 -40.00 -37.17 -20.32
C HIS A 141 -40.83 -36.39 -21.35
N TYR A 142 -40.97 -35.07 -21.17
CA TYR A 142 -41.68 -34.19 -22.09
C TYR A 142 -40.80 -33.15 -22.81
N ASP A 143 -39.49 -33.39 -22.98
CA ASP A 143 -38.59 -32.48 -23.72
C ASP A 143 -38.64 -31.01 -23.23
N LEU A 144 -38.69 -30.79 -21.91
CA LEU A 144 -38.75 -29.48 -21.25
C LEU A 144 -37.44 -29.13 -20.53
N PRO A 145 -36.32 -28.85 -21.25
CA PRO A 145 -35.01 -28.64 -20.63
C PRO A 145 -34.98 -27.48 -19.63
N LYS A 146 -35.79 -26.43 -19.85
CA LYS A 146 -35.90 -25.31 -18.90
C LYS A 146 -36.58 -25.71 -17.58
N LEU A 147 -37.44 -26.74 -17.58
CA LEU A 147 -38.05 -27.28 -16.37
C LEU A 147 -37.03 -28.10 -15.58
N CYS A 148 -36.21 -28.90 -16.28
CA CYS A 148 -35.06 -29.59 -15.69
C CYS A 148 -34.08 -28.60 -15.05
N ASP A 149 -33.69 -27.54 -15.76
CA ASP A 149 -32.83 -26.47 -15.24
C ASP A 149 -33.44 -25.79 -14.00
N ARG A 150 -34.75 -25.50 -14.01
CA ARG A 150 -35.44 -24.91 -12.85
C ARG A 150 -35.51 -25.88 -11.65
N ALA A 151 -35.73 -27.16 -11.89
CA ALA A 151 -35.76 -28.19 -10.86
C ALA A 151 -34.37 -28.42 -10.24
N ASN A 152 -33.34 -28.53 -11.08
CA ASN A 152 -31.94 -28.66 -10.65
C ASN A 152 -31.52 -27.45 -9.82
N LYS A 153 -31.94 -26.24 -10.21
CA LYS A 153 -31.70 -25.05 -9.40
C LYS A 153 -32.33 -25.14 -8.00
N TYR A 154 -33.55 -25.66 -7.86
CA TYR A 154 -34.13 -25.81 -6.53
C TYR A 154 -33.47 -26.91 -5.70
N ILE A 155 -33.04 -28.00 -6.34
CA ILE A 155 -32.23 -29.04 -5.68
C ILE A 155 -30.90 -28.43 -5.20
N GLU A 156 -30.24 -27.61 -6.02
CA GLU A 156 -29.01 -26.88 -5.70
C GLU A 156 -29.21 -25.89 -4.54
N ASP A 157 -30.26 -25.05 -4.61
CA ASP A 157 -30.60 -24.07 -3.58
C ASP A 157 -30.96 -24.74 -2.23
N ILE A 158 -31.49 -25.97 -2.23
CA ILE A 158 -31.79 -26.74 -1.02
C ILE A 158 -30.54 -27.42 -0.44
N ILE A 159 -29.74 -28.12 -1.26
CA ILE A 159 -28.57 -28.85 -0.74
C ILE A 159 -27.39 -27.94 -0.39
N SER A 160 -27.34 -26.72 -0.96
CA SER A 160 -26.33 -25.71 -0.63
C SER A 160 -26.65 -24.92 0.65
N SER A 161 -27.70 -25.28 1.38
CA SER A 161 -28.06 -24.67 2.67
C SER A 161 -27.14 -25.20 3.78
N ASP A 162 -26.58 -24.30 4.60
CA ASP A 162 -25.72 -24.65 5.74
C ASP A 162 -26.39 -25.64 6.72
N ASP A 163 -27.72 -25.56 6.86
CA ASP A 163 -28.53 -26.42 7.73
C ASP A 163 -29.02 -27.72 7.04
N PHE A 164 -28.52 -28.07 5.84
CA PHE A 164 -29.02 -29.23 5.08
C PHE A 164 -28.81 -30.57 5.84
N PRO A 165 -29.88 -31.31 6.20
CA PRO A 165 -29.74 -32.57 6.92
C PRO A 165 -29.16 -33.67 6.03
N THR A 166 -27.87 -33.99 6.18
CA THR A 166 -27.17 -34.95 5.29
C THR A 166 -27.80 -36.36 5.25
N GLU A 167 -28.56 -36.74 6.27
CA GLU A 167 -29.43 -37.93 6.33
C GLU A 167 -30.51 -37.99 5.22
N ILE A 168 -30.80 -36.88 4.56
CA ILE A 168 -31.68 -36.78 3.39
C ILE A 168 -30.94 -37.17 2.10
N PHE A 169 -29.62 -36.97 2.02
CA PHE A 169 -28.85 -37.20 0.79
C PHE A 169 -29.02 -38.61 0.19
N PRO A 170 -29.06 -39.72 0.97
CA PRO A 170 -29.31 -41.04 0.40
C PRO A 170 -30.64 -41.15 -0.36
N TYR A 171 -31.67 -40.40 0.04
CA TYR A 171 -32.96 -40.37 -0.65
C TYR A 171 -32.85 -39.61 -1.98
N LEU A 172 -32.18 -38.45 -1.99
CA LEU A 172 -31.88 -37.68 -3.21
C LEU A 172 -31.10 -38.53 -4.23
N ALA A 173 -29.98 -39.15 -3.80
CA ALA A 173 -29.13 -39.93 -4.70
C ALA A 173 -29.86 -41.16 -5.28
N ILE A 174 -30.69 -41.83 -4.48
CA ILE A 174 -31.49 -42.98 -4.93
C ILE A 174 -32.61 -42.55 -5.88
N ALA A 175 -33.23 -41.38 -5.68
CA ALA A 175 -34.28 -40.86 -6.57
C ALA A 175 -33.70 -40.35 -7.89
N ALA A 176 -32.67 -39.50 -7.85
CA ALA A 176 -32.00 -38.97 -9.04
C ALA A 176 -31.52 -40.09 -9.97
N HIS A 177 -30.93 -41.16 -9.42
CA HIS A 177 -30.45 -42.31 -10.19
C HIS A 177 -31.55 -43.27 -10.70
N LYS A 178 -32.82 -43.09 -10.29
CA LYS A 178 -33.94 -43.97 -10.69
C LYS A 178 -34.96 -43.28 -11.58
N SER A 179 -35.23 -42.00 -11.33
CA SER A 179 -36.26 -41.24 -12.03
C SER A 179 -35.70 -40.37 -13.17
N SER A 180 -34.41 -40.02 -13.13
CA SER A 180 -33.80 -39.05 -14.05
C SER A 180 -32.53 -39.57 -14.72
N GLU A 181 -32.37 -39.22 -16.00
CA GLU A 181 -31.15 -39.40 -16.81
C GLU A 181 -30.43 -38.05 -17.03
N ASP A 182 -30.79 -36.98 -16.28
CA ASP A 182 -30.24 -35.63 -16.48
C ASP A 182 -28.80 -35.53 -15.94
N GLU A 183 -27.83 -35.44 -16.86
CA GLU A 183 -26.41 -35.28 -16.56
C GLU A 183 -26.16 -34.14 -15.55
N LYS A 184 -26.91 -33.03 -15.62
CA LYS A 184 -26.79 -31.90 -14.67
C LYS A 184 -27.23 -32.27 -13.26
N LEU A 185 -28.32 -33.04 -13.11
CA LEU A 185 -28.79 -33.51 -11.81
C LEU A 185 -27.83 -34.53 -11.21
N HIS A 186 -27.32 -35.46 -12.03
CA HIS A 186 -26.30 -36.42 -11.60
C HIS A 186 -25.01 -35.69 -11.20
N ASP A 187 -24.56 -34.70 -11.97
CA ASP A 187 -23.39 -33.87 -11.65
C ASP A 187 -23.56 -33.10 -10.34
N LEU A 188 -24.73 -32.52 -10.08
CA LEU A 188 -25.05 -31.83 -8.83
C LEU A 188 -24.99 -32.80 -7.63
N VAL A 189 -25.63 -33.97 -7.75
CA VAL A 189 -25.63 -35.02 -6.72
C VAL A 189 -24.21 -35.54 -6.45
N PHE A 190 -23.41 -35.78 -7.49
CA PHE A 190 -22.02 -36.21 -7.32
C PHE A 190 -21.11 -35.11 -6.78
N SER A 191 -21.33 -33.84 -7.13
CA SER A 191 -20.52 -32.72 -6.62
C SER A 191 -20.72 -32.55 -5.12
N PHE A 192 -21.97 -32.54 -4.65
CA PHE A 192 -22.28 -32.58 -3.22
C PHE A 192 -21.69 -33.82 -2.53
N ALA A 193 -21.81 -35.00 -3.16
CA ALA A 193 -21.27 -36.24 -2.60
C ALA A 193 -19.75 -36.21 -2.41
N VAL A 194 -19.02 -35.57 -3.34
CA VAL A 194 -17.55 -35.42 -3.31
C VAL A 194 -17.11 -34.35 -2.31
N GLU A 195 -17.88 -33.28 -2.12
CA GLU A 195 -17.60 -32.25 -1.12
C GLU A 195 -17.79 -32.79 0.31
N HIS A 196 -18.91 -33.47 0.57
CA HIS A 196 -19.29 -33.92 1.90
C HIS A 196 -18.96 -35.39 2.19
N VAL A 197 -18.10 -36.03 1.38
CA VAL A 197 -17.82 -37.48 1.43
C VAL A 197 -17.44 -38.00 2.81
N GLN A 198 -16.68 -37.24 3.60
CA GLN A 198 -16.25 -37.62 4.95
C GLN A 198 -17.37 -37.58 6.01
N ILE A 199 -18.47 -36.89 5.72
CA ILE A 199 -19.67 -36.83 6.55
C ILE A 199 -20.61 -37.94 6.08
N LEU A 200 -20.87 -38.01 4.77
CA LEU A 200 -21.77 -39.00 4.15
C LEU A 200 -21.37 -40.45 4.44
N LEU A 201 -20.07 -40.77 4.45
CA LEU A 201 -19.57 -42.10 4.86
C LEU A 201 -19.87 -42.48 6.33
N LYS A 202 -20.35 -41.55 7.15
CA LYS A 202 -20.79 -41.75 8.54
C LYS A 202 -22.31 -41.61 8.69
N THR A 203 -23.02 -41.15 7.66
CA THR A 203 -24.46 -40.88 7.68
C THR A 203 -25.26 -42.18 7.56
N PRO A 204 -26.15 -42.51 8.52
CA PRO A 204 -26.99 -43.70 8.43
C PRO A 204 -27.86 -43.71 7.18
N GLY A 205 -27.92 -44.83 6.45
CA GLY A 205 -28.65 -44.95 5.20
C GLY A 205 -27.79 -44.73 3.96
N PHE A 206 -26.58 -44.15 4.08
CA PHE A 206 -25.68 -43.97 2.93
C PHE A 206 -25.21 -45.31 2.34
N GLU A 207 -25.16 -46.38 3.13
CA GLU A 207 -24.87 -47.73 2.67
C GLU A 207 -25.88 -48.25 1.62
N LYS A 208 -27.08 -47.67 1.56
CA LYS A 208 -28.10 -48.01 0.56
C LYS A 208 -27.76 -47.47 -0.83
N VAL A 209 -27.02 -46.35 -0.89
CA VAL A 209 -26.59 -45.70 -2.13
C VAL A 209 -25.53 -46.55 -2.85
N SER A 210 -24.75 -47.36 -2.12
CA SER A 210 -23.82 -48.35 -2.67
C SER A 210 -24.48 -49.46 -3.52
N ASN A 211 -25.81 -49.61 -3.45
CA ASN A 211 -26.56 -50.55 -4.30
C ASN A 211 -26.93 -49.96 -5.68
N LEU A 212 -26.67 -48.67 -5.91
CA LEU A 212 -26.92 -48.03 -7.20
C LEU A 212 -25.81 -48.40 -8.21
N PRO A 213 -26.17 -48.86 -9.43
CA PRO A 213 -25.21 -49.18 -10.48
C PRO A 213 -24.11 -48.12 -10.66
N ASN A 214 -22.85 -48.55 -10.58
CA ASN A 214 -21.64 -47.73 -10.74
C ASN A 214 -21.47 -46.53 -9.78
N PHE A 215 -22.41 -46.22 -8.88
CA PHE A 215 -22.35 -45.01 -8.04
C PHE A 215 -21.06 -44.93 -7.21
N GLY A 216 -20.69 -46.02 -6.53
CA GLY A 216 -19.45 -46.06 -5.74
C GLY A 216 -18.18 -45.91 -6.58
N PHE A 217 -18.18 -46.38 -7.82
CA PHE A 217 -17.07 -46.21 -8.76
C PHE A 217 -16.98 -44.76 -9.24
N ASN A 218 -18.11 -44.17 -9.65
CA ASN A 218 -18.17 -42.78 -10.10
C ASN A 218 -17.80 -41.78 -8.99
N LEU A 219 -18.25 -42.04 -7.75
CA LEU A 219 -17.89 -41.26 -6.57
C LEU A 219 -16.38 -41.38 -6.26
N LEU A 220 -15.83 -42.59 -6.30
CA LEU A 220 -14.39 -42.81 -6.11
C LEU A 220 -13.56 -42.10 -7.20
N GLN A 221 -13.97 -42.19 -8.46
CA GLN A 221 -13.31 -41.55 -9.59
C GLN A 221 -13.28 -40.03 -9.43
N ARG A 222 -14.44 -39.40 -9.18
CA ARG A 222 -14.52 -37.94 -8.98
C ARG A 222 -13.77 -37.47 -7.73
N THR A 223 -13.80 -38.26 -6.65
CA THR A 223 -13.02 -37.99 -5.43
C THR A 223 -11.52 -38.04 -5.70
N ALA A 224 -11.04 -39.02 -6.48
CA ALA A 224 -9.64 -39.12 -6.89
C ALA A 224 -9.21 -37.97 -7.80
N THR A 225 -10.07 -37.56 -8.76
CA THR A 225 -9.80 -36.38 -9.59
C THR A 225 -9.73 -35.09 -8.76
N LYS A 226 -10.62 -34.90 -7.78
CA LYS A 226 -10.54 -33.74 -6.86
C LYS A 226 -9.30 -33.79 -5.98
N LEU A 227 -8.91 -34.97 -5.47
CA LEU A 227 -7.67 -35.13 -4.72
C LEU A 227 -6.45 -34.72 -5.57
N GLN A 228 -6.35 -35.22 -6.80
CA GLN A 228 -5.26 -34.86 -7.71
C GLN A 228 -5.25 -33.35 -8.05
N ALA A 229 -6.42 -32.73 -8.22
CA ALA A 229 -6.52 -31.29 -8.42
C ALA A 229 -6.03 -30.49 -7.19
N ASN A 230 -6.40 -30.93 -5.98
CA ASN A 230 -5.92 -30.34 -4.73
C ASN A 230 -4.42 -30.53 -4.53
N GLU A 231 -3.86 -31.70 -4.87
CA GLU A 231 -2.41 -31.98 -4.83
C GLU A 231 -1.64 -31.02 -5.75
N ASN A 232 -2.11 -30.82 -6.99
CA ASN A 232 -1.53 -29.86 -7.92
C ASN A 232 -1.58 -28.42 -7.37
N GLN A 233 -2.72 -27.98 -6.82
CA GLN A 233 -2.85 -26.66 -6.19
C GLN A 233 -1.92 -26.49 -4.98
N LEU A 234 -1.71 -27.54 -4.17
CA LEU A 234 -0.77 -27.50 -3.05
C LEU A 234 0.69 -27.35 -3.53
N VAL A 235 1.06 -27.94 -4.66
CA VAL A 235 2.37 -27.72 -5.30
C VAL A 235 2.50 -26.28 -5.80
N GLU A 236 1.51 -25.74 -6.52
CA GLU A 236 1.53 -24.36 -7.01
C GLU A 236 1.63 -23.32 -5.87
N ILE A 237 0.90 -23.55 -4.78
CA ILE A 237 0.96 -22.72 -3.55
C ILE A 237 2.32 -22.84 -2.88
N GLN A 238 2.93 -24.03 -2.85
CA GLN A 238 4.24 -24.24 -2.25
C GLN A 238 5.36 -23.57 -3.08
N ASP A 239 5.32 -23.69 -4.40
CA ASP A 239 6.24 -23.00 -5.31
C ASP A 239 6.10 -21.47 -5.20
N GLN A 240 4.87 -20.96 -5.03
CA GLN A 240 4.65 -19.53 -4.78
C GLN A 240 5.24 -19.10 -3.43
N ARG A 241 5.06 -19.90 -2.37
CA ARG A 241 5.66 -19.64 -1.05
C ARG A 241 7.19 -19.57 -1.13
N VAL A 242 7.84 -20.43 -1.93
CA VAL A 242 9.30 -20.39 -2.13
C VAL A 242 9.72 -19.08 -2.79
N ARG A 243 9.07 -18.69 -3.91
CA ARG A 243 9.34 -17.40 -4.58
C ARG A 243 9.14 -16.20 -3.64
N ASP A 244 8.10 -16.22 -2.82
CA ASP A 244 7.84 -15.13 -1.89
C ASP A 244 8.83 -15.09 -0.72
N GLN A 245 9.35 -16.24 -0.28
CA GLN A 245 10.46 -16.28 0.69
C GLN A 245 11.75 -15.70 0.08
N GLU A 246 12.12 -16.09 -1.15
CA GLU A 246 13.27 -15.50 -1.86
C GLU A 246 13.13 -13.99 -2.07
N ASN A 247 11.90 -13.49 -2.22
CA ASN A 247 11.59 -12.07 -2.27
C ASN A 247 11.76 -11.38 -0.91
N ILE A 248 11.30 -12.01 0.17
CA ILE A 248 11.47 -11.51 1.55
C ILE A 248 12.94 -11.44 1.93
N ASP A 249 13.71 -12.51 1.69
CA ASP A 249 15.13 -12.59 2.06
C ASP A 249 15.97 -11.51 1.34
N ARG A 250 15.70 -11.30 0.05
CA ARG A 250 16.32 -10.22 -0.74
C ARG A 250 15.96 -8.83 -0.20
N LEU A 251 14.69 -8.59 0.15
CA LEU A 251 14.26 -7.32 0.74
C LEU A 251 14.89 -7.07 2.12
N GLN A 252 15.09 -8.11 2.94
CA GLN A 252 15.83 -8.01 4.21
C GLN A 252 17.31 -7.66 3.98
N GLN A 253 17.95 -8.24 2.96
CA GLN A 253 19.31 -7.89 2.57
C GLN A 253 19.43 -6.42 2.12
N ASP A 254 18.51 -5.96 1.27
CA ASP A 254 18.46 -4.57 0.78
C ASP A 254 18.21 -3.56 1.93
N LEU A 255 17.31 -3.90 2.87
CA LEU A 255 17.06 -3.10 4.08
C LEU A 255 18.31 -2.99 4.96
N SER A 256 18.99 -4.11 5.28
CA SER A 256 20.24 -4.06 6.05
C SER A 256 21.34 -3.27 5.32
N GLY A 257 21.38 -3.36 3.99
CA GLY A 257 22.27 -2.54 3.15
C GLY A 257 21.91 -1.05 3.13
N LEU A 258 20.64 -0.69 3.33
CA LEU A 258 20.19 0.70 3.46
C LEU A 258 20.46 1.26 4.87
N GLU A 259 20.19 0.49 5.94
CA GLU A 259 20.48 0.88 7.33
C GLU A 259 21.98 1.17 7.55
N LYS A 260 22.86 0.31 7.03
CA LYS A 260 24.32 0.51 7.09
C LYS A 260 24.75 1.81 6.39
N ARG A 261 24.18 2.11 5.22
CA ARG A 261 24.43 3.38 4.50
C ARG A 261 23.91 4.58 5.26
N PHE A 262 22.69 4.51 5.80
CA PHE A 262 22.09 5.59 6.59
C PHE A 262 22.93 5.90 7.84
N SER A 263 23.37 4.88 8.57
CA SER A 263 24.25 5.02 9.74
C SER A 263 25.59 5.68 9.37
N ALA A 264 26.22 5.26 8.27
CA ALA A 264 27.46 5.87 7.78
C ALA A 264 27.29 7.35 7.39
N THR A 265 26.22 7.69 6.65
CA THR A 265 25.92 9.09 6.28
C THR A 265 25.58 9.94 7.50
N SER A 266 24.90 9.39 8.51
CA SER A 266 24.64 10.09 9.78
C SER A 266 25.95 10.41 10.51
N ALA A 267 26.88 9.45 10.61
CA ALA A 267 28.17 9.66 11.25
C ALA A 267 29.04 10.70 10.51
N GLU A 268 28.99 10.73 9.17
CA GLU A 268 29.65 11.76 8.36
C GLU A 268 29.01 13.15 8.55
N CYS A 269 27.68 13.21 8.69
CA CYS A 269 26.96 14.44 9.01
C CYS A 269 27.34 14.99 10.40
N ASP A 270 27.44 14.12 11.42
CA ASP A 270 27.90 14.48 12.77
C ASP A 270 29.35 14.99 12.76
N LEU A 271 30.24 14.34 12.00
CA LEU A 271 31.63 14.75 11.85
C LEU A 271 31.74 16.13 11.18
N SER A 272 30.98 16.34 10.11
CA SER A 272 30.89 17.62 9.40
C SER A 272 30.34 18.74 10.30
N SER A 273 29.30 18.44 11.08
CA SER A 273 28.69 19.37 12.04
C SER A 273 29.68 19.77 13.16
N LYS A 274 30.42 18.81 13.71
CA LYS A 274 31.50 19.07 14.69
C LYS A 274 32.62 19.93 14.09
N LYS A 275 33.02 19.68 12.85
CA LYS A 275 34.02 20.48 12.13
C LYS A 275 33.54 21.92 11.90
N ASN A 276 32.30 22.11 11.48
CA ASN A 276 31.71 23.43 11.28
C ASN A 276 31.61 24.22 12.59
N LEU A 277 31.24 23.57 13.70
CA LEU A 277 31.25 24.20 15.03
C LEU A 277 32.66 24.66 15.43
N GLY A 278 33.68 23.83 15.17
CA GLY A 278 35.09 24.23 15.38
C GLY A 278 35.52 25.44 14.56
N LEU A 279 35.16 25.48 13.27
CA LEU A 279 35.44 26.63 12.40
C LEU A 279 34.72 27.92 12.84
N ILE A 280 33.49 27.80 13.37
CA ILE A 280 32.76 28.93 13.96
C ILE A 280 33.48 29.44 15.21
N THR A 281 33.98 28.55 16.07
CA THR A 281 34.77 28.92 17.26
C THR A 281 36.08 29.62 16.88
N GLU A 282 36.81 29.09 15.90
CA GLU A 282 38.04 29.71 15.36
C GLU A 282 37.75 31.10 14.77
N HIS A 283 36.68 31.24 13.97
CA HIS A 283 36.26 32.52 13.40
C HIS A 283 35.91 33.57 14.48
N ASN A 284 35.22 33.16 15.54
CA ASN A 284 34.91 34.06 16.67
C ASN A 284 36.16 34.52 17.42
N ASN A 285 37.16 33.65 17.59
CA ASN A 285 38.44 34.02 18.18
C ASN A 285 39.19 35.03 17.29
N LEU A 286 39.22 34.83 15.97
CA LEU A 286 39.84 35.77 15.02
C LEU A 286 39.13 37.13 14.98
N ILE A 287 37.80 37.18 15.19
CA ILE A 287 37.06 38.44 15.38
C ILE A 287 37.53 39.15 16.67
N LEU A 288 37.69 38.42 17.77
CA LEU A 288 38.16 38.99 19.05
C LEU A 288 39.60 39.52 18.95
N GLU A 289 40.49 38.80 18.27
CA GLU A 289 41.86 39.27 17.98
C GLU A 289 41.87 40.52 17.09
N ARG A 290 41.04 40.56 16.03
CA ARG A 290 40.85 41.74 15.18
C ARG A 290 40.40 42.95 16.01
N ASP A 291 39.43 42.77 16.90
CA ASP A 291 38.85 43.88 17.66
C ASP A 291 39.81 44.42 18.73
N ASN A 292 40.59 43.53 19.35
CA ASN A 292 41.73 43.93 20.19
C ASN A 292 42.78 44.72 19.39
N ALA A 293 43.13 44.27 18.18
CA ALA A 293 44.10 44.97 17.31
C ALA A 293 43.58 46.30 16.77
N LEU A 294 42.27 46.45 16.56
CA LEU A 294 41.64 47.73 16.24
C LEU A 294 41.69 48.69 17.44
N GLY A 295 41.52 48.18 18.66
CA GLY A 295 41.68 48.95 19.90
C GLY A 295 43.11 49.48 20.11
N THR A 296 44.13 48.64 19.91
CA THR A 296 45.53 49.09 20.02
C THR A 296 45.90 50.11 18.93
N LEU A 297 45.40 49.93 17.70
CA LEU A 297 45.56 50.87 16.60
C LEU A 297 44.90 52.24 16.89
N ASP A 298 43.78 52.28 17.60
CA ASP A 298 43.14 53.53 18.02
C ASP A 298 43.95 54.27 19.10
N GLU A 299 44.52 53.54 20.05
CA GLU A 299 45.46 54.10 21.04
C GLU A 299 46.77 54.59 20.40
N GLU A 300 47.30 53.94 19.36
CA GLU A 300 48.42 54.49 18.59
C GLU A 300 48.04 55.75 17.80
N LYS A 301 46.84 55.81 17.20
CA LYS A 301 46.34 57.03 16.55
C LYS A 301 46.20 58.19 17.53
N LYS A 302 45.70 57.95 18.75
CA LYS A 302 45.65 58.95 19.83
C LYS A 302 47.05 59.46 20.18
N LYS A 303 48.01 58.57 20.44
CA LYS A 303 49.41 58.92 20.71
C LYS A 303 50.03 59.73 19.56
N TYR A 304 49.81 59.31 18.31
CA TYR A 304 50.31 60.03 17.13
C TYR A 304 49.70 61.42 16.99
N ALA A 305 48.40 61.57 17.27
CA ALA A 305 47.74 62.89 17.30
C ALA A 305 48.33 63.81 18.38
N THR A 306 48.64 63.28 19.57
CA THR A 306 49.34 64.02 20.64
C THR A 306 50.77 64.41 20.25
N LEU A 307 51.53 63.50 19.65
CA LEU A 307 52.89 63.79 19.15
C LEU A 307 52.88 64.83 18.01
N SER A 308 51.89 64.76 17.12
CA SER A 308 51.70 65.72 16.03
C SER A 308 51.35 67.12 16.53
N SER A 309 50.51 67.24 17.58
CA SER A 309 50.21 68.53 18.21
C SER A 309 51.41 69.09 19.00
N GLN A 310 52.19 68.23 19.67
CA GLN A 310 53.44 68.61 20.32
C GLN A 310 54.50 69.11 19.33
N ASP A 311 54.73 68.42 18.21
CA ASP A 311 55.66 68.93 17.19
C ASP A 311 55.11 70.18 16.48
N GLY A 312 53.79 70.29 16.31
CA GLY A 312 53.15 71.54 15.87
C GLY A 312 53.48 72.72 16.79
N ALA A 313 53.36 72.54 18.12
CA ALA A 313 53.73 73.54 19.11
C ALA A 313 55.24 73.83 19.12
N ARG A 314 56.09 72.79 19.01
CA ARG A 314 57.55 72.91 18.96
C ARG A 314 58.03 73.63 17.70
N ARG A 315 57.44 73.36 16.53
CA ARG A 315 57.72 74.09 15.28
C ARG A 315 57.33 75.56 15.40
N LYS A 316 56.22 75.89 16.08
CA LYS A 316 55.88 77.28 16.40
C LYS A 316 56.94 77.93 17.30
N GLN A 317 57.35 77.27 18.39
CA GLN A 317 58.40 77.78 19.29
C GLN A 317 59.74 78.01 18.56
N VAL A 318 60.12 77.10 17.65
CA VAL A 318 61.31 77.27 16.81
C VAL A 318 61.17 78.46 15.84
N TRP A 319 59.98 78.69 15.27
CA TRP A 319 59.71 79.86 14.43
C TRP A 319 59.74 81.18 15.24
N ASP A 320 59.16 81.20 16.44
CA ASP A 320 59.20 82.35 17.35
C ASP A 320 60.66 82.68 17.74
N LEU A 321 61.46 81.67 18.09
CA LEU A 321 62.89 81.83 18.39
C LEU A 321 63.73 82.24 17.17
N THR A 322 63.43 81.72 15.98
CA THR A 322 64.10 82.10 14.73
C THR A 322 63.81 83.56 14.38
N THR A 323 62.58 84.02 14.65
CA THR A 323 62.20 85.43 14.47
C THR A 323 62.93 86.34 15.45
N GLN A 324 63.06 85.93 16.72
CA GLN A 324 63.88 86.65 17.71
C GLN A 324 65.35 86.69 17.33
N LEU A 325 65.91 85.56 16.86
CA LEU A 325 67.30 85.49 16.40
C LEU A 325 67.55 86.41 15.20
N ASN A 326 66.68 86.40 14.19
CA ASN A 326 66.78 87.29 13.03
C ASN A 326 66.74 88.78 13.45
N ASN A 327 65.89 89.15 14.41
CA ASN A 327 65.84 90.51 14.95
C ASN A 327 67.13 90.88 15.70
N ALA A 328 67.69 89.95 16.50
CA ALA A 328 68.96 90.15 17.20
C ALA A 328 70.16 90.23 16.22
N THR A 329 70.16 89.42 15.15
CA THR A 329 71.17 89.49 14.08
C THR A 329 71.04 90.78 13.28
N ALA A 330 69.84 91.32 13.07
CA ALA A 330 69.65 92.64 12.47
C ALA A 330 70.20 93.76 13.37
N GLN A 331 69.97 93.70 14.69
CA GLN A 331 70.56 94.63 15.67
C GLN A 331 72.09 94.52 15.72
N GLN A 332 72.64 93.30 15.75
CA GLN A 332 74.08 93.06 15.65
C GLN A 332 74.63 93.65 14.36
N LYS A 333 73.95 93.46 13.22
CA LYS A 333 74.39 94.04 11.95
C LYS A 333 74.36 95.57 11.98
N THR A 334 73.34 96.20 12.58
CA THR A 334 73.35 97.67 12.77
C THR A 334 74.56 98.12 13.59
N ALA A 335 74.88 97.40 14.68
CA ALA A 335 76.08 97.69 15.49
C ALA A 335 77.40 97.40 14.74
N GLU A 336 77.45 96.41 13.85
CA GLU A 336 78.60 96.11 13.00
C GLU A 336 78.75 97.10 11.84
N ASP A 337 77.66 97.63 11.28
CA ASP A 337 77.66 98.70 10.28
C ASP A 337 78.09 100.03 10.95
N GLU A 338 77.66 100.32 12.18
CA GLU A 338 78.18 101.43 13.00
C GLU A 338 79.69 101.27 13.33
N LEU A 339 80.11 100.07 13.75
CA LEU A 339 81.52 99.75 13.99
C LEU A 339 82.35 99.83 12.69
N THR A 340 81.75 99.53 11.54
CA THR A 340 82.39 99.63 10.22
C THR A 340 82.46 101.07 9.72
N ALA A 341 81.47 101.91 10.03
CA ALA A 341 81.57 103.35 9.85
C ALA A 341 82.68 103.94 10.73
N LEU A 342 82.82 103.46 11.98
CA LEU A 342 83.91 103.83 12.88
C LEU A 342 85.28 103.38 12.35
N LYS A 343 85.39 102.13 11.88
CA LYS A 343 86.62 101.58 11.25
C LYS A 343 86.99 102.30 9.96
N THR A 344 86.03 102.70 9.13
CA THR A 344 86.27 103.53 7.92
C THR A 344 86.84 104.89 8.32
N LYS A 345 86.37 105.47 9.43
CA LYS A 345 86.89 106.72 10.01
C LYS A 345 88.34 106.62 10.52
N ILE A 346 88.78 105.41 10.89
CA ILE A 346 90.16 105.09 11.32
C ILE A 346 91.04 104.68 10.13
N GLY A 347 90.49 103.99 9.13
CA GLY A 347 91.21 103.44 7.97
C GLY A 347 91.83 104.47 7.03
N ASN A 348 91.36 105.72 7.08
CA ASN A 348 91.92 106.83 6.29
C ASN A 348 93.33 107.29 6.75
N LEU A 349 93.94 106.65 7.75
CA LEU A 349 95.29 106.98 8.23
C LEU A 349 96.39 105.95 7.92
N LEU A 350 96.08 104.75 7.39
CA LEU A 350 97.07 103.76 6.91
C LEU A 350 96.42 102.73 5.96
N GLY A 351 96.76 102.78 4.67
CA GLY A 351 96.43 101.73 3.68
C GLY A 351 97.46 100.58 3.68
N ALA A 352 97.34 99.51 2.87
CA ALA A 352 96.40 99.20 1.78
C ALA A 352 96.33 97.65 1.62
N ASN A 353 95.15 97.02 1.44
CA ASN A 353 94.55 96.57 0.15
C ASN A 353 95.11 95.20 -0.37
N PRO A 354 94.52 94.47 -1.37
CA PRO A 354 93.49 93.44 -1.06
C PRO A 354 93.61 92.10 -1.85
N SER A 355 92.55 91.26 -1.78
CA SER A 355 92.03 90.33 -2.84
C SER A 355 92.78 89.00 -3.13
N LEU A 356 92.27 87.95 -3.82
CA LEU A 356 91.06 87.69 -4.68
C LEU A 356 90.54 86.20 -4.55
N THR A 357 89.20 85.98 -4.47
CA THR A 357 88.30 84.99 -5.20
C THR A 357 88.67 83.46 -5.39
N HIS A 358 87.84 82.47 -5.85
CA HIS A 358 86.46 82.35 -6.40
C HIS A 358 85.77 80.92 -6.20
N PRO A 359 84.77 80.35 -6.97
CA PRO A 359 83.77 79.32 -6.51
C PRO A 359 83.89 77.95 -7.31
N PRO A 360 82.85 77.20 -7.82
CA PRO A 360 81.42 76.87 -7.50
C PRO A 360 81.14 75.33 -7.29
N ALA A 361 79.98 74.74 -6.88
CA ALA A 361 78.61 74.50 -7.47
C ALA A 361 78.56 73.80 -8.87
N PRO A 362 77.41 73.38 -9.50
CA PRO A 362 76.00 73.07 -9.08
C PRO A 362 75.65 71.52 -9.01
N ILE A 363 74.59 70.78 -9.49
CA ILE A 363 73.43 70.84 -10.47
C ILE A 363 72.10 70.19 -9.90
N MET A 364 71.40 69.22 -10.55
CA MET A 364 69.90 69.04 -10.51
C MET A 364 69.31 67.61 -10.77
N ALA A 365 68.00 67.43 -10.48
CA ALA A 365 67.01 66.35 -10.80
C ALA A 365 66.46 66.39 -12.28
N PRO A 366 65.29 65.82 -12.72
CA PRO A 366 64.27 64.82 -12.24
C PRO A 366 64.04 63.67 -13.32
N PRO A 367 62.88 63.27 -13.93
CA PRO A 367 61.41 63.16 -13.59
C PRO A 367 60.60 61.88 -14.06
N GLU A 368 59.36 61.70 -13.51
CA GLU A 368 58.04 61.23 -14.10
C GLU A 368 57.63 59.81 -14.65
N LYS A 369 56.40 59.40 -14.22
CA LYS A 369 55.20 58.79 -14.91
C LYS A 369 55.05 57.29 -15.36
N SER A 370 54.01 56.66 -14.78
CA SER A 370 53.05 55.67 -15.37
C SER A 370 53.59 54.25 -15.72
N SER A 371 52.81 53.21 -16.10
CA SER A 371 51.34 53.04 -16.30
C SER A 371 50.89 51.58 -16.01
N SER A 372 49.59 51.28 -16.15
CA SER A 372 48.98 49.99 -15.82
C SER A 372 49.19 48.88 -16.87
N PHE A 373 50.08 47.91 -16.59
CA PHE A 373 50.17 46.64 -17.35
C PHE A 373 50.41 45.37 -16.49
N LEU A 374 50.75 45.50 -15.21
CA LEU A 374 51.22 44.39 -14.35
C LEU A 374 50.15 43.40 -13.85
N LYS A 375 48.84 43.64 -14.10
CA LYS A 375 47.76 42.79 -13.56
C LYS A 375 47.48 41.50 -14.35
N VAL A 376 47.98 41.35 -15.58
CA VAL A 376 47.73 40.16 -16.41
C VAL A 376 48.73 39.02 -16.11
N ILE A 377 49.99 39.36 -15.82
CA ILE A 377 51.07 38.39 -15.62
C ILE A 377 50.87 37.54 -14.35
N ALA A 378 50.32 38.14 -13.29
CA ALA A 378 50.06 37.45 -12.02
C ALA A 378 49.01 36.32 -12.10
N PHE A 379 48.11 36.36 -13.10
CA PHE A 379 47.05 35.35 -13.23
C PHE A 379 47.56 34.02 -13.77
N PHE A 380 48.48 34.04 -14.73
CA PHE A 380 49.04 32.82 -15.33
C PHE A 380 50.05 32.11 -14.42
N ASP A 381 50.79 32.84 -13.59
CA ASP A 381 51.69 32.27 -12.57
C ASP A 381 50.93 31.40 -11.55
N LEU A 382 49.75 31.84 -11.10
CA LEU A 382 48.88 31.06 -10.21
C LEU A 382 48.41 29.75 -10.86
N LEU A 383 48.05 29.80 -12.14
CA LEU A 383 47.54 28.66 -12.91
C LEU A 383 48.61 27.57 -13.12
N VAL A 384 49.86 27.96 -13.40
CA VAL A 384 51.00 27.04 -13.50
C VAL A 384 51.35 26.42 -12.15
N LYS A 385 51.31 27.21 -11.06
CA LYS A 385 51.57 26.69 -9.70
C LYS A 385 50.51 25.68 -9.24
N LEU A 386 49.25 25.87 -9.63
CA LEU A 386 48.18 24.91 -9.31
C LEU A 386 48.40 23.54 -9.99
N ALA A 387 48.90 23.53 -11.23
CA ALA A 387 49.28 22.30 -11.94
C ALA A 387 50.53 21.62 -11.31
N ALA A 388 51.51 22.40 -10.89
CA ALA A 388 52.75 21.89 -10.28
C ALA A 388 52.56 21.23 -8.90
N THR A 389 51.46 21.51 -8.19
CA THR A 389 51.26 21.08 -6.78
C THR A 389 50.48 19.76 -6.63
N GLY A 390 50.29 19.00 -7.72
CA GLY A 390 49.89 17.57 -7.67
C GLY A 390 48.46 17.24 -7.18
N ALA A 391 47.62 18.25 -6.88
CA ALA A 391 46.30 18.06 -6.27
C ALA A 391 45.37 17.10 -7.05
N LEU A 392 45.44 17.11 -8.39
CA LEU A 392 44.65 16.21 -9.25
C LEU A 392 45.01 14.73 -9.02
N PHE A 393 46.29 14.44 -8.74
CA PHE A 393 46.77 13.08 -8.47
C PHE A 393 46.35 12.61 -7.07
N GLY A 394 46.29 13.54 -6.09
CA GLY A 394 45.77 13.26 -4.75
C GLY A 394 44.31 12.80 -4.76
N ILE A 395 43.46 13.44 -5.57
CA ILE A 395 42.05 13.05 -5.73
C ILE A 395 41.93 11.63 -6.34
N LEU A 396 42.74 11.32 -7.36
CA LEU A 396 42.74 9.99 -7.99
C LEU A 396 43.20 8.88 -7.00
N VAL A 397 44.22 9.16 -6.18
CA VAL A 397 44.68 8.24 -5.13
C VAL A 397 43.62 8.04 -4.04
N ILE A 398 42.87 9.08 -3.67
CA ILE A 398 41.77 8.96 -2.70
C ILE A 398 40.65 8.06 -3.23
N LEU A 399 40.25 8.22 -4.50
CA LEU A 399 39.21 7.37 -5.13
C LEU A 399 39.63 5.89 -5.18
N LEU A 400 40.90 5.61 -5.51
CA LEU A 400 41.45 4.24 -5.49
C LEU A 400 41.54 3.64 -4.07
N ARG A 401 41.78 4.48 -3.05
CA ARG A 401 41.81 4.04 -1.64
C ARG A 401 40.43 3.73 -1.05
N ILE A 402 39.37 4.35 -1.58
CA ILE A 402 37.98 4.05 -1.19
C ILE A 402 37.58 2.69 -1.75
N SER A 403 37.83 2.44 -3.04
CA SER A 403 37.55 1.15 -3.69
C SER A 403 38.20 -0.04 -2.97
N SER A 404 39.47 0.11 -2.58
CA SER A 404 40.24 -0.95 -1.90
C SER A 404 39.92 -1.14 -0.40
N ARG A 405 39.09 -0.27 0.21
CA ARG A 405 38.68 -0.39 1.63
C ARG A 405 37.34 -1.12 1.84
N LEU A 406 36.61 -1.47 0.77
CA LEU A 406 35.35 -2.20 0.87
C LEU A 406 35.51 -3.71 1.21
N GLY A 407 36.72 -4.26 1.14
CA GLY A 407 36.98 -5.70 1.32
C GLY A 407 37.02 -6.21 2.77
N ASP A 408 37.37 -5.37 3.74
CA ASP A 408 37.72 -5.83 5.11
C ASP A 408 36.58 -5.76 6.13
N ILE A 409 35.44 -5.12 5.81
CA ILE A 409 34.37 -4.83 6.78
C ILE A 409 33.34 -5.99 6.85
N THR A 410 33.56 -7.08 6.12
CA THR A 410 32.88 -8.36 6.32
C THR A 410 33.54 -9.18 7.43
N SER A 411 33.47 -8.68 8.66
CA SER A 411 33.77 -9.41 9.90
C SER A 411 32.77 -8.97 10.96
N GLY A 412 31.83 -9.83 11.32
CA GLY A 412 30.79 -9.51 12.31
C GLY A 412 31.23 -9.88 13.72
N ASP A 413 30.90 -9.04 14.71
CA ASP A 413 30.78 -9.40 16.14
C ASP A 413 30.24 -8.21 16.98
N THR A 414 29.06 -7.70 16.63
CA THR A 414 28.35 -6.68 17.45
C THR A 414 26.84 -6.93 17.49
N PRO A 415 26.25 -7.34 18.64
CA PRO A 415 24.81 -7.52 18.77
C PRO A 415 24.08 -6.16 18.84
N MET A 416 22.86 -6.12 18.31
CA MET A 416 22.07 -4.91 18.12
C MET A 416 20.84 -4.85 19.03
N VAL A 417 20.54 -3.67 19.58
CA VAL A 417 19.40 -3.44 20.49
C VAL A 417 18.21 -2.93 19.69
N VAL A 418 17.14 -3.75 19.60
CA VAL A 418 15.91 -3.42 18.89
C VAL A 418 14.86 -2.85 19.84
N ARG A 419 14.24 -1.73 19.50
CA ARG A 419 13.02 -1.24 20.15
C ARG A 419 11.79 -1.63 19.32
N ILE A 420 10.86 -2.33 19.94
CA ILE A 420 9.55 -2.68 19.36
C ILE A 420 8.50 -1.77 19.99
N SER A 421 7.75 -1.03 19.17
CA SER A 421 6.61 -0.21 19.61
C SER A 421 5.34 -0.70 18.93
N GLN A 422 4.41 -1.24 19.72
CA GLN A 422 3.15 -1.75 19.21
C GLN A 422 2.10 -0.62 19.11
N GLN A 423 1.52 -0.45 17.92
CA GLN A 423 0.38 0.42 17.70
C GLN A 423 -0.92 -0.40 17.85
N TYR A 424 -1.99 0.23 18.32
CA TYR A 424 -3.27 -0.38 18.74
C TYR A 424 -3.81 -1.47 17.80
N ASP A 425 -3.44 -2.73 18.05
CA ASP A 425 -4.27 -3.91 17.77
C ASP A 425 -3.90 -5.06 18.73
N SER A 426 -4.82 -6.00 18.92
CA SER A 426 -4.99 -6.76 20.17
C SER A 426 -4.15 -8.04 20.30
N THR A 427 -3.00 -8.12 19.61
CA THR A 427 -2.15 -9.31 19.55
C THR A 427 -1.01 -9.25 20.58
N PRO A 428 -0.94 -10.14 21.60
CA PRO A 428 0.15 -10.12 22.57
C PRO A 428 1.47 -10.56 21.92
N ILE A 429 2.53 -9.75 22.09
CA ILE A 429 3.88 -10.06 21.59
C ILE A 429 4.40 -11.33 22.27
N ARG A 430 4.52 -12.42 21.50
CA ARG A 430 5.15 -13.66 21.96
C ARG A 430 6.64 -13.65 21.60
N VAL A 431 7.50 -13.63 22.63
CA VAL A 431 8.93 -13.86 22.48
C VAL A 431 9.22 -15.31 22.85
N ALA A 432 9.70 -16.10 21.89
CA ALA A 432 10.15 -17.47 22.11
C ALA A 432 11.68 -17.54 22.04
N ALA A 433 12.31 -18.19 23.01
CA ALA A 433 13.74 -18.46 22.96
C ALA A 433 13.99 -19.65 22.02
N SER A 434 14.77 -19.45 20.96
CA SER A 434 15.26 -20.53 20.10
C SER A 434 16.19 -21.45 20.90
N GLN A 435 15.90 -22.75 20.95
CA GLN A 435 16.81 -23.72 21.54
C GLN A 435 18.01 -23.98 20.62
N GLU A 436 19.10 -23.28 20.87
CA GLU A 436 20.44 -23.88 20.82
C GLU A 436 21.33 -23.29 21.93
N SER A 437 22.51 -23.84 22.13
CA SER A 437 23.00 -24.08 23.49
C SER A 437 23.74 -22.94 24.20
N THR A 438 23.70 -23.03 25.54
CA THR A 438 24.62 -22.43 26.53
C THR A 438 24.49 -20.94 26.89
N ALA A 439 23.96 -20.70 28.10
CA ALA A 439 24.27 -19.58 28.99
C ALA A 439 23.95 -18.12 28.55
N GLY A 440 23.11 -17.91 27.54
CA GLY A 440 22.52 -16.59 27.27
C GLY A 440 21.44 -16.20 28.28
N TYR A 441 21.76 -15.33 29.25
CA TYR A 441 20.76 -14.72 30.14
C TYR A 441 19.91 -13.68 29.37
N PHE A 442 18.69 -14.03 28.97
CA PHE A 442 17.78 -13.15 28.25
C PHE A 442 17.07 -12.15 29.20
N GLN A 443 17.74 -11.04 29.52
CA GLN A 443 17.24 -10.04 30.47
C GLN A 443 16.41 -8.94 29.78
N VAL A 444 15.08 -9.02 29.91
CA VAL A 444 14.15 -8.00 29.36
C VAL A 444 13.90 -6.88 30.37
N ALA A 445 14.55 -5.72 30.16
CA ALA A 445 14.34 -4.52 30.98
C ALA A 445 13.17 -3.67 30.46
N LEU A 446 11.95 -3.91 30.99
CA LEU A 446 10.76 -3.13 30.66
C LEU A 446 10.68 -1.84 31.48
N THR A 447 10.86 -0.68 30.86
CA THR A 447 10.68 0.64 31.50
C THR A 447 9.28 1.19 31.23
N ASN A 448 8.49 1.39 32.30
CA ASN A 448 7.12 1.87 32.22
C ASN A 448 7.00 3.41 32.34
N SER A 449 5.96 3.98 31.74
CA SER A 449 5.53 5.37 31.98
C SER A 449 4.39 5.40 33.00
N ILE A 450 4.41 6.35 33.93
CA ILE A 450 3.41 6.48 35.00
C ILE A 450 1.97 6.58 34.45
N ASN A 451 1.80 7.12 33.24
CA ASN A 451 0.50 7.36 32.63
C ASN A 451 -0.10 6.16 31.88
N ASN A 452 0.60 5.02 31.76
CA ASN A 452 0.06 3.84 31.05
C ASN A 452 0.68 2.52 31.58
N PRO A 453 0.26 2.02 32.77
CA PRO A 453 0.88 0.87 33.41
C PRO A 453 0.69 -0.45 32.65
N VAL A 454 1.77 -1.23 32.56
CA VAL A 454 1.75 -2.60 32.02
C VAL A 454 1.08 -3.54 33.01
N HIS A 455 -0.04 -4.12 32.63
CA HIS A 455 -0.74 -5.16 33.40
C HIS A 455 -0.36 -6.55 32.90
N PHE A 456 -0.09 -7.46 33.84
CA PHE A 456 0.19 -8.87 33.56
C PHE A 456 -1.01 -9.73 33.94
N LYS A 457 -1.41 -10.63 33.05
CA LYS A 457 -2.32 -11.75 33.35
C LYS A 457 -1.50 -13.02 33.37
N VAL A 458 -1.59 -13.77 34.46
CA VAL A 458 -1.06 -15.14 34.54
C VAL A 458 -2.25 -16.07 34.29
N ASP A 459 -2.10 -16.94 33.30
CA ASP A 459 -3.00 -18.06 33.06
C ASP A 459 -2.25 -19.34 33.50
N GLU A 460 -2.95 -20.20 34.25
CA GLU A 460 -2.46 -21.50 34.75
C GLU A 460 -2.71 -22.63 33.73
#